data_AF-A0AAW2JCP3-F1
#
_entry.id   AF-A0AAW2JCP3-F1
#
_cell.length_a   1.000
_cell.length_b   1.000
_cell.length_c   1.000
_cell.angle_alpha   90.00
_cell.angle_beta   90.00
_cell.angle_gamma   90.00
#
_symmetry.space_group_name_H-M   'P 1'
#
loop_
_entity.id
_entity.type
_entity.pdbx_description
1 polymer ?
#
loop_
_entity_poly.entity_id
_entity_poly.type
_entity_poly.pdbx_seq_one_letter_code
_entity_poly.pdbx_strand_id
1 'polypeptide(L)' 'MKNIPYSNAIGSIMFLMVCTRPDIAYSISCLSRYMSNAGLPHWEALKWLLRYLNGSANRGLMFSKCAK' A
#
# COMPACT_ATOMS: atom_id res chain seq x y z
N MET A 1 -19.35 -4.68 -6.45
CA MET A 1 -17.89 -4.92 -6.57
C MET A 1 -17.49 -6.37 -6.90
N LYS A 2 -18.38 -7.18 -7.49
CA LYS A 2 -18.14 -8.61 -7.73
C LYS A 2 -16.96 -8.94 -8.68
N ASN A 3 -16.44 -7.95 -9.40
CA ASN A 3 -15.41 -8.12 -10.45
C ASN A 3 -14.12 -7.32 -10.16
N ILE A 4 -14.00 -6.70 -8.98
CA ILE A 4 -12.81 -5.94 -8.61
C ILE A 4 -11.95 -6.86 -7.72
N PRO A 5 -10.69 -7.17 -8.10
CA PRO A 5 -9.83 -8.05 -7.32
C PRO A 5 -9.23 -7.31 -6.10
N TYR A 6 -10.10 -6.89 -5.17
CA TYR A 6 -9.73 -6.14 -3.96
C TYR A 6 -8.75 -6.92 -3.09
N SER A 7 -9.04 -8.20 -2.86
CA SER A 7 -8.18 -9.08 -2.05
C SER A 7 -6.78 -9.22 -2.62
N ASN A 8 -6.65 -9.44 -3.94
CA ASN A 8 -5.34 -9.52 -4.60
C ASN A 8 -4.57 -8.20 -4.47
N ALA A 9 -5.23 -7.06 -4.64
CA ALA A 9 -4.58 -5.75 -4.49
C ALA A 9 -4.07 -5.54 -3.06
N ILE A 10 -4.86 -5.87 -2.03
CA ILE A 10 -4.43 -5.80 -0.63
C ILE A 10 -3.21 -6.71 -0.41
N GLY A 11 -3.23 -7.93 -0.92
CA GLY A 11 -2.10 -8.88 -0.80
C GLY A 11 -0.81 -8.34 -1.40
N SER A 12 -0.86 -7.77 -2.60
CA SER A 12 0.32 -7.17 -3.25
C SER A 12 0.87 -5.97 -2.47
N ILE A 13 0.01 -5.13 -1.91
CA ILE A 13 0.44 -3.95 -1.15
C ILE A 13 0.96 -4.38 0.24
N MET A 14 0.42 -5.45 0.83
CA MET A 14 0.93 -6.02 2.07
C MET A 14 2.36 -6.56 1.90
N PHE A 15 2.70 -7.13 0.74
CA PHE A 15 4.09 -7.48 0.43
C PHE A 15 5.01 -6.24 0.38
N LEU A 16 4.58 -5.16 -0.29
CA LEU A 16 5.32 -3.89 -0.32
C LEU A 16 5.52 -3.31 1.09
N MET A 17 4.51 -3.39 1.95
CA MET A 17 4.60 -2.95 3.34
C MET A 17 5.75 -3.63 4.08
N VAL A 18 5.85 -4.96 3.95
CA VAL A 18 6.84 -5.77 4.67
C VAL A 18 8.23 -5.58 4.10
N CYS A 19 8.38 -5.49 2.78
CA CYS A 19 9.69 -5.53 2.13
C CYS A 19 10.36 -4.16 1.97
N THR A 20 9.60 -3.10 1.67
CA THR A 20 10.18 -1.83 1.24
C THR A 20 9.60 -0.61 1.92
N ARG A 21 8.31 -0.63 2.30
CA ARG A 21 7.58 0.56 2.74
C ARG A 21 6.67 0.32 3.94
N PRO A 22 7.25 0.22 5.15
CA PRO A 22 6.48 0.09 6.39
C PRO A 22 5.64 1.35 6.71
N ASP A 23 5.89 2.48 6.05
CA ASP A 23 5.11 3.73 6.21
C ASP A 23 3.61 3.54 5.91
N ILE A 24 3.27 2.55 5.07
CA ILE A 24 1.90 2.27 4.65
C ILE A 24 1.17 1.30 5.61
N ALA A 25 1.87 0.80 6.64
CA ALA A 25 1.38 -0.27 7.50
C ALA A 25 -0.03 0.00 8.07
N TYR A 26 -0.24 1.24 8.52
CA TYR A 26 -1.51 1.65 9.09
C TYR A 26 -2.66 1.62 8.08
N SER A 27 -2.45 2.19 6.89
CA SER A 27 -3.47 2.27 5.84
C SER A 27 -3.94 0.89 5.38
N ILE A 28 -3.02 -0.06 5.19
CA ILE A 28 -3.37 -1.44 4.80
C ILE A 28 -4.05 -2.18 5.94
N SER A 29 -3.62 -1.97 7.18
CA SER A 29 -4.27 -2.59 8.35
C SER A 29 -5.75 -2.18 8.43
N CYS A 30 -6.07 -0.93 8.15
CA CYS A 30 -7.46 -0.47 8.06
C CYS A 30 -8.21 -1.10 6.88
N LEU A 31 -7.61 -1.14 5.68
CA LEU A 31 -8.26 -1.65 4.47
C LEU A 31 -8.45 -3.18 4.47
N SER A 32 -7.51 -3.92 5.04
CA SER A 32 -7.56 -5.39 5.13
C SER A 32 -8.77 -5.90 5.92
N ARG A 33 -9.25 -5.12 6.91
CA ARG A 33 -10.45 -5.45 7.69
C ARG A 33 -11.72 -5.58 6.84
N TYR A 34 -11.76 -4.91 5.69
CA TYR A 34 -12.91 -4.87 4.80
C TYR A 34 -12.73 -5.77 3.56
N MET A 35 -11.78 -6.71 3.56
CA MET A 35 -11.54 -7.61 2.43
C MET A 35 -12.76 -8.44 2.03
N SER A 36 -13.55 -8.92 2.99
CA SER A 36 -14.74 -9.73 2.73
C SER A 36 -15.96 -8.92 2.30
N ASN A 37 -16.03 -7.63 2.69
CA ASN A 37 -17.16 -6.73 2.41
C ASN A 37 -16.68 -5.33 2.04
N ALA A 38 -15.86 -5.24 0.99
CA ALA A 38 -15.36 -3.96 0.52
C ALA A 38 -16.54 -3.12 0.01
N GLY A 39 -16.63 -1.88 0.49
CA GLY A 39 -17.56 -0.85 0.01
C GLY A 39 -16.85 0.19 -0.88
N LEU A 40 -17.60 0.96 -1.68
CA LEU A 40 -17.05 2.00 -2.57
C LEU A 40 -16.00 2.90 -1.90
N PRO A 41 -16.19 3.41 -0.66
CA PRO A 41 -15.18 4.22 0.00
C PRO A 41 -13.85 3.49 0.23
N HIS A 42 -13.88 2.19 0.49
CA HIS A 42 -12.68 1.38 0.69
C HIS A 42 -11.89 1.20 -0.61
N TRP A 43 -12.59 1.08 -1.74
CA TRP A 43 -11.95 1.03 -3.05
C TRP A 43 -11.31 2.37 -3.43
N GLU A 44 -11.96 3.49 -3.09
CA GLU A 44 -11.39 4.81 -3.32
C GLU A 44 -10.16 5.08 -2.47
N ALA A 45 -10.19 4.71 -1.19
CA ALA A 45 -9.03 4.77 -0.31
C ALA A 45 -7.87 3.90 -0.84
N LEU A 46 -8.16 2.70 -1.35
CA LEU A 46 -7.14 1.85 -1.97
C LEU A 46 -6.54 2.49 -3.24
N LYS A 47 -7.35 3.11 -4.10
CA LYS A 47 -6.87 3.86 -5.27
C LYS A 47 -5.98 5.03 -4.86
N TRP A 48 -6.34 5.75 -3.81
CA TRP A 48 -5.51 6.83 -3.25
C TRP A 48 -4.16 6.31 -2.77
N LEU A 49 -4.15 5.17 -2.09
CA LEU A 49 -2.92 4.54 -1.63
C LEU A 49 -2.02 4.11 -2.79
N LEU A 50 -2.60 3.54 -3.85
CA LEU A 50 -1.86 3.20 -5.06
C LEU A 50 -1.27 4.43 -5.77
N ARG A 51 -1.98 5.55 -5.78
CA ARG A 51 -1.46 6.83 -6.31
C ARG A 51 -0.29 7.34 -5.47
N TYR A 52 -0.39 7.25 -4.15
CA TYR A 52 0.69 7.60 -3.24
C TYR A 52 1.93 6.73 -3.51
N LEU A 53 1.74 5.41 -3.61
CA LEU A 53 2.78 4.44 -3.96
C LEU A 53 3.50 4.83 -5.25
N ASN A 54 2.75 5.09 -6.32
CA ASN A 54 3.30 5.47 -7.62
C ASN A 54 4.11 6.79 -7.57
N GLY A 55 3.58 7.81 -6.89
CA GLY A 55 4.24 9.12 -6.78
C GLY A 55 5.50 9.12 -5.89
N SER A 56 5.69 8.06 -5.09
CA SER A 56 6.84 7.91 -4.20
C SER A 56 7.74 6.73 -4.58
N ALA A 57 7.51 6.09 -5.72
CA ALA A 57 8.30 4.94 -6.19
C ALA A 57 9.80 5.28 -6.38
N ASN A 58 10.11 6.54 -6.73
CA ASN A 58 11.48 7.00 -6.93
C ASN A 58 12.13 7.62 -5.67
N ARG A 59 11.49 7.51 -4.50
CA ARG A 59 12.04 8.01 -3.23
C ARG A 59 12.61 6.84 -2.43
N GLY A 60 13.85 6.96 -1.99
CA GLY A 60 14.53 5.93 -1.20
C GLY A 60 15.57 6.53 -0.26
N LEU A 61 15.99 5.75 0.74
CA LEU A 61 17.04 6.15 1.67
C LEU A 61 18.40 6.00 0.99
N MET A 62 19.13 7.11 0.86
CA MET A 62 20.52 7.12 0.40
C MET A 62 21.43 6.99 1.61
N PHE A 63 22.01 5.81 1.81
CA PHE A 63 23.07 5.61 2.80
C PHE A 63 24.41 6.02 2.17
N SER A 64 24.86 7.23 2.46
CA SER A 64 26.25 7.62 2.16
C SER A 64 27.17 7.14 3.28
N LYS A 65 28.37 6.69 2.89
CA LYS A 65 29.41 6.40 3.88
C LYS A 65 29.90 7.72 4.47
N CYS A 66 30.00 7.80 5.79
CA CYS A 66 30.76 8.85 6.45
C CYS A 66 32.22 8.72 5.98
N ALA A 67 32.75 9.74 5.32
CA ALA A 67 34.15 9.79 4.92
C ALA A 67 35.01 9.77 6.18
N LYS A 68 35.97 8.85 6.21
CA LYS A 68 36.86 8.59 7.34
C LYS A 68 38.01 9.59 7.36
#